data_AF-A0A4W5N3R9-F1
#
_entry.id   AF-A0A4W5N3R9-F1
#
_cell.length_a   1.000
_cell.length_b   1.000
_cell.length_c   1.000
_cell.angle_alpha   90.00
_cell.angle_beta   90.00
_cell.angle_gamma   90.00
#
_symmetry.space_group_name_H-M   'P 1'
#
loop_
_entity.id
_entity.type
_entity.pdbx_description
1 polymer ?
#
loop_
_entity_poly.entity_id
_entity_poly.type
_entity_poly.pdbx_seq_one_letter_code
_entity_poly.pdbx_strand_id
1 'polypeptide(L)'
;MSAHLSYGRVNLNILREAARKELREFLDKCGGSKAIVWDEYLTGPFGLIAQYSLLKEHEVEKMFTLKGGRLPAADVKNIIFFVRPRLELMDIIAENVISEDKMHSPRDFHMLFVPRRSMLCEQRLKEQGVLGSFINIDEYILDLIPYDGDLLSMESEGAFRECYLESDQTSLYHTAKGLMTLQALYGTIPQIFGKGECARHVANMMLRMKREFAGSQTQILPVFDSLLLLDRNVDLLTPLATQLTYEGLIDEVYGITNGYVKLPPEKFSAQKKQGEAGKDLPTEPKKMQLNSAEELYAEIRDKNFNGVGAALSKKAKIISAAFEERHSAKTVGEIKQFVSQLPHMQAARSSLANHTSIAELIKDITIRRLLILCNRGKWIFSLSLSLSLSDTASEAFFDNLTVEQEFMTGVDTDKVNTYIEDCIAQKDPLIKILRLVCMQSVCNNGLKQKLLDYYKREILQTYGYEHMLTLNNLEKTGLLKPQTSTRNNYPTIRKTLKLWMEDANEQNPNDISYVYSGYAPLSIRLTQVLARPGWRSIEEVLKMLPGPHFEERQQLPAGLHKKRQQGENRTTLVFFLGGVTYAEIAALRFLSQMEDGGTEYIIATTKLINGTSWIKSLMDRPEAQAS
;
A
#
# COMPACT_ATOMS: atom_id res chain seq x y z
N MET A 1 -19.91 -2.49 -13.03
CA MET A 1 -18.65 -3.26 -12.94
C MET A 1 -17.47 -2.31 -13.13
N SER A 2 -16.38 -2.50 -12.39
CA SER A 2 -15.17 -1.67 -12.53
C SER A 2 -14.24 -2.30 -13.56
N ALA A 3 -14.14 -1.70 -14.74
CA ALA A 3 -13.34 -2.25 -15.84
C ALA A 3 -11.85 -2.42 -15.48
N HIS A 4 -11.29 -1.50 -14.67
CA HIS A 4 -9.88 -1.52 -14.25
C HIS A 4 -9.46 -2.82 -13.54
N LEU A 5 -10.39 -3.48 -12.84
CA LEU A 5 -10.15 -4.75 -12.15
C LEU A 5 -10.06 -5.98 -13.08
N SER A 6 -10.15 -5.77 -14.41
CA SER A 6 -10.12 -6.83 -15.42
C SER A 6 -9.13 -6.59 -16.57
N TYR A 7 -8.23 -5.60 -16.46
CA TYR A 7 -7.28 -5.29 -17.55
C TYR A 7 -6.15 -6.32 -17.70
N GLY A 8 -5.92 -7.18 -16.71
CA GLY A 8 -4.90 -8.23 -16.74
C GLY A 8 -5.45 -9.64 -17.02
N ARG A 9 -4.59 -10.66 -16.87
CA ARG A 9 -4.99 -12.08 -16.98
C ARG A 9 -5.98 -12.54 -15.92
N VAL A 10 -6.10 -11.81 -14.81
CA VAL A 10 -6.96 -12.16 -13.68
C VAL A 10 -8.09 -11.14 -13.59
N ASN A 11 -9.33 -11.61 -13.66
CA ASN A 11 -10.50 -10.75 -13.47
C ASN A 11 -10.85 -10.67 -11.98
N LEU A 12 -10.33 -9.65 -11.30
CA LEU A 12 -10.56 -9.43 -9.87
C LEU A 12 -11.97 -8.92 -9.53
N ASN A 13 -12.81 -8.59 -10.53
CA ASN A 13 -14.23 -8.36 -10.27
C ASN A 13 -14.92 -9.60 -9.71
N ILE A 14 -14.45 -10.82 -10.00
CA ILE A 14 -15.04 -12.06 -9.45
C ILE A 14 -14.95 -12.05 -7.93
N LEU A 15 -13.76 -11.74 -7.39
CA LEU A 15 -13.55 -11.61 -5.94
C LEU A 15 -14.39 -10.49 -5.34
N ARG A 16 -14.41 -9.32 -5.98
CA ARG A 16 -15.17 -8.16 -5.48
C ARG A 16 -16.67 -8.43 -5.46
N GLU A 17 -17.22 -9.06 -6.50
CA GLU A 17 -18.65 -9.36 -6.56
C GLU A 17 -19.04 -10.49 -5.61
N ALA A 18 -18.17 -11.47 -5.35
CA ALA A 18 -18.38 -12.45 -4.29
C ALA A 18 -18.52 -11.77 -2.91
N ALA A 19 -17.58 -10.88 -2.56
CA ALA A 19 -17.64 -10.11 -1.33
C ALA A 19 -18.89 -9.22 -1.27
N ARG A 20 -19.24 -8.52 -2.37
CA ARG A 20 -20.49 -7.74 -2.44
C ARG A 20 -21.73 -8.60 -2.23
N LYS A 21 -21.76 -9.80 -2.81
CA LYS A 21 -22.89 -10.71 -2.67
C LYS A 21 -23.09 -11.10 -1.21
N GLU A 22 -22.03 -11.53 -0.51
CA GLU A 22 -22.10 -11.88 0.91
C GLU A 22 -22.56 -10.69 1.77
N LEU A 23 -22.09 -9.48 1.47
CA LEU A 23 -22.53 -8.27 2.16
C LEU A 23 -24.02 -7.99 1.98
N ARG A 24 -24.55 -8.14 0.75
CA ARG A 24 -25.98 -7.97 0.46
C ARG A 24 -26.81 -9.00 1.22
N GLU A 25 -26.40 -10.27 1.15
CA GLU A 25 -27.07 -11.37 1.86
C GLU A 25 -27.15 -11.10 3.37
N PHE A 26 -26.09 -10.58 3.99
CA PHE A 26 -26.13 -10.19 5.40
C PHE A 26 -27.08 -9.01 5.65
N LEU A 27 -27.03 -7.94 4.85
CA LEU A 27 -27.91 -6.79 5.02
C LEU A 27 -29.39 -7.19 4.87
N ASP A 28 -29.70 -8.10 3.96
CA ASP A 28 -31.05 -8.61 3.72
C ASP A 28 -31.59 -9.49 4.86
N LYS A 29 -30.71 -10.12 5.66
CA LYS A 29 -31.12 -10.79 6.92
C LYS A 29 -31.66 -9.80 7.94
N CYS A 30 -31.16 -8.56 7.96
CA CYS A 30 -31.57 -7.50 8.89
C CYS A 30 -32.74 -6.68 8.33
N GLY A 31 -33.94 -7.28 8.20
CA GLY A 31 -35.09 -6.64 7.55
C GLY A 31 -35.54 -5.30 8.15
N GLY A 32 -35.85 -4.32 7.29
CA GLY A 32 -36.29 -2.96 7.64
C GLY A 32 -35.16 -1.92 7.60
N SER A 33 -35.46 -0.69 8.00
CA SER A 33 -34.49 0.43 8.00
C SER A 33 -33.31 0.19 8.93
N LYS A 34 -32.12 0.64 8.51
CA LYS A 34 -30.85 0.35 9.18
C LYS A 34 -30.00 1.60 9.37
N ALA A 35 -29.29 1.67 10.49
CA ALA A 35 -28.11 2.49 10.64
C ALA A 35 -26.88 1.61 10.88
N ILE A 36 -25.79 1.87 10.14
CA ILE A 36 -24.52 1.18 10.34
C ILE A 36 -23.64 2.03 11.26
N VAL A 37 -23.07 1.40 12.28
CA VAL A 37 -22.04 1.98 13.17
C VAL A 37 -20.70 1.35 12.82
N TRP A 38 -19.77 2.17 12.33
CA TRP A 38 -18.49 1.73 11.78
C TRP A 38 -17.36 1.86 12.78
N ASP A 39 -16.60 0.79 12.99
CA ASP A 39 -15.17 0.94 13.31
C ASP A 39 -14.51 1.82 12.22
N GLU A 40 -13.97 2.97 12.63
CA GLU A 40 -13.48 4.01 11.72
C GLU A 40 -12.50 3.46 10.70
N TYR A 41 -11.65 2.53 11.12
CA TYR A 41 -10.63 1.91 10.27
C TYR A 41 -11.22 1.19 9.06
N LEU A 42 -12.39 0.57 9.20
CA LEU A 42 -13.00 -0.23 8.15
C LEU A 42 -13.60 0.63 7.02
N THR A 43 -13.95 1.89 7.31
CA THR A 43 -14.65 2.76 6.34
C THR A 43 -13.86 2.96 5.04
N GLY A 44 -12.54 3.12 5.14
CA GLY A 44 -11.64 3.29 4.00
C GLY A 44 -11.57 2.04 3.11
N PRO A 45 -11.11 0.89 3.64
CA PRO A 45 -11.05 -0.37 2.89
C PRO A 45 -12.42 -0.81 2.34
N PHE A 46 -13.52 -0.63 3.09
CA PHE A 46 -14.86 -0.96 2.61
C PHE A 46 -15.28 -0.14 1.39
N GLY A 47 -14.81 1.10 1.26
CA GLY A 47 -15.09 1.93 0.08
C GLY A 47 -14.60 1.29 -1.23
N LEU A 48 -13.59 0.42 -1.18
CA LEU A 48 -13.13 -0.33 -2.34
C LEU A 48 -14.10 -1.46 -2.71
N ILE A 49 -14.86 -1.99 -1.75
CA ILE A 49 -15.87 -3.02 -1.99
C ILE A 49 -17.23 -2.40 -2.34
N ALA A 50 -17.82 -1.62 -1.43
CA ALA A 50 -19.16 -1.08 -1.57
C ALA A 50 -19.19 0.41 -1.25
N GLN A 51 -19.88 1.17 -2.11
CA GLN A 51 -20.15 2.58 -1.90
C GLN A 51 -21.51 2.74 -1.21
N TYR A 52 -21.77 3.92 -0.65
CA TYR A 52 -23.06 4.20 0.00
C TYR A 52 -24.28 3.94 -0.89
N SER A 53 -24.14 4.10 -2.22
CA SER A 53 -25.21 3.78 -3.17
C SER A 53 -25.69 2.33 -3.04
N LEU A 54 -24.76 1.37 -2.91
CA LEU A 54 -25.09 -0.05 -2.72
C LEU A 54 -25.74 -0.27 -1.34
N LEU A 55 -25.21 0.34 -0.29
CA LEU A 55 -25.77 0.18 1.06
C LEU A 55 -27.21 0.72 1.13
N LYS A 56 -27.48 1.84 0.45
CA LYS A 56 -28.79 2.48 0.40
C LYS A 56 -29.85 1.61 -0.30
N GLU A 57 -29.46 0.81 -1.29
CA GLU A 57 -30.35 -0.17 -1.96
C GLU A 57 -30.90 -1.23 -0.98
N HIS A 58 -30.20 -1.45 0.14
CA HIS A 58 -30.57 -2.38 1.21
C HIS A 58 -31.05 -1.66 2.48
N GLU A 59 -31.75 -0.51 2.33
CA GLU A 59 -32.38 0.26 3.41
C GLU A 59 -31.41 0.79 4.50
N VAL A 60 -30.14 1.04 4.15
CA VAL A 60 -29.20 1.76 5.03
C VAL A 60 -29.43 3.27 4.90
N GLU A 61 -30.07 3.85 5.90
CA GLU A 61 -30.46 5.27 5.91
C GLU A 61 -29.41 6.17 6.55
N LYS A 62 -28.69 5.65 7.55
CA LYS A 62 -27.68 6.39 8.32
C LYS A 62 -26.40 5.59 8.50
N MET A 63 -25.29 6.31 8.64
CA MET A 63 -23.99 5.74 8.96
C MET A 63 -23.33 6.61 10.02
N PHE A 64 -22.79 5.97 11.05
CA PHE A 64 -22.11 6.61 12.18
C PHE A 64 -20.73 6.01 12.36
N THR A 65 -19.83 6.78 12.96
CA THR A 65 -18.56 6.26 13.48
C THR A 65 -18.78 5.73 14.89
N LEU A 66 -18.21 4.58 15.21
CA LEU A 66 -18.20 4.00 16.54
C LEU A 66 -17.49 4.94 17.50
N LYS A 67 -18.22 5.39 18.52
CA LYS A 67 -17.72 6.28 19.58
C LYS A 67 -18.39 5.89 20.89
N GLY A 68 -17.72 6.16 22.01
CA GLY A 68 -18.27 5.98 23.34
C GLY A 68 -19.54 6.79 23.57
N GLY A 69 -20.30 6.36 24.58
CA GLY A 69 -21.54 6.98 25.00
C GLY A 69 -22.75 6.61 24.14
N ARG A 70 -23.65 7.57 23.95
CA ARG A 70 -24.93 7.32 23.29
C ARG A 70 -24.82 7.44 21.76
N LEU A 71 -25.46 6.53 21.04
CA LEU A 71 -25.60 6.62 19.60
C LEU A 71 -26.44 7.86 19.18
N PRO A 72 -26.12 8.51 18.05
CA PRO A 72 -26.97 9.57 17.51
C PRO A 72 -28.41 9.10 17.30
N ALA A 73 -29.36 10.01 17.52
CA ALA A 73 -30.77 9.73 17.28
C ALA A 73 -31.00 9.42 15.80
N ALA A 74 -31.62 8.27 15.53
CA ALA A 74 -32.00 7.82 14.20
C ALA A 74 -33.28 7.00 14.29
N ASP A 75 -34.27 7.38 13.49
CA ASP A 75 -35.55 6.68 13.37
C ASP A 75 -35.38 5.47 12.45
N VAL A 76 -34.65 4.47 12.94
CA VAL A 76 -34.36 3.23 12.24
C VAL A 76 -34.69 2.03 13.13
N LYS A 77 -35.13 0.95 12.51
CA LYS A 77 -35.42 -0.29 13.22
C LYS A 77 -34.16 -0.99 13.70
N ASN A 78 -33.12 -1.04 12.86
CA ASN A 78 -31.92 -1.84 13.09
C ASN A 78 -30.67 -0.97 13.28
N ILE A 79 -29.84 -1.34 14.26
CA ILE A 79 -28.48 -0.84 14.43
C ILE A 79 -27.51 -1.98 14.15
N ILE A 80 -26.58 -1.76 13.22
CA ILE A 80 -25.62 -2.80 12.81
C ILE A 80 -24.20 -2.30 13.04
N PHE A 81 -23.45 -2.99 13.90
CA PHE A 81 -22.05 -2.69 14.16
C PHE A 81 -21.16 -3.43 13.17
N PHE A 82 -20.36 -2.69 12.39
CA PHE A 82 -19.32 -3.23 11.52
C PHE A 82 -17.98 -3.03 12.21
N VAL A 83 -17.35 -4.11 12.67
CA VAL A 83 -16.25 -4.01 13.63
C VAL A 83 -15.18 -5.06 13.41
N ARG A 84 -13.91 -4.70 13.61
CA ARG A 84 -12.82 -5.68 13.71
C ARG A 84 -12.89 -6.44 15.04
N PRO A 85 -12.38 -7.69 15.12
CA PRO A 85 -12.37 -8.47 16.36
C PRO A 85 -11.32 -7.98 17.37
N ARG A 86 -11.51 -6.77 17.91
CA ARG A 86 -10.63 -6.14 18.92
C ARG A 86 -11.40 -5.94 20.24
N LEU A 87 -10.76 -6.32 21.35
CA LEU A 87 -11.37 -6.24 22.69
C LEU A 87 -11.77 -4.81 23.08
N GLU A 88 -10.92 -3.82 22.77
CA GLU A 88 -11.19 -2.40 23.07
C GLU A 88 -12.47 -1.88 22.40
N LEU A 89 -12.84 -2.41 21.22
CA LEU A 89 -14.05 -2.00 20.52
C LEU A 89 -15.31 -2.61 21.15
N MET A 90 -15.19 -3.77 21.78
CA MET A 90 -16.32 -4.43 22.45
C MET A 90 -16.81 -3.62 23.66
N ASP A 91 -15.89 -2.93 24.34
CA ASP A 91 -16.23 -2.07 25.48
C ASP A 91 -17.03 -0.83 25.03
N ILE A 92 -16.65 -0.21 23.90
CA ILE A 92 -17.37 0.91 23.31
C ILE A 92 -18.77 0.47 22.84
N ILE A 93 -18.86 -0.69 22.19
CA ILE A 93 -20.14 -1.25 21.72
C ILE A 93 -21.07 -1.54 22.91
N ALA A 94 -20.53 -2.11 24.00
CA ALA A 94 -21.32 -2.37 25.20
C ALA A 94 -21.89 -1.07 25.78
N GLU A 95 -21.08 0.00 25.83
CA GLU A 95 -21.55 1.31 26.28
C GLU A 95 -22.68 1.86 25.39
N ASN A 96 -22.58 1.71 24.06
CA ASN A 96 -23.63 2.13 23.13
C ASN A 96 -24.95 1.38 23.37
N VAL A 97 -24.89 0.05 23.53
CA VAL A 97 -26.09 -0.78 23.76
C VAL A 97 -26.75 -0.44 25.09
N ILE A 98 -25.99 -0.38 26.19
CA ILE A 98 -26.51 -0.06 27.53
C ILE A 98 -27.12 1.35 27.58
N SER A 99 -26.57 2.30 26.83
CA SER A 99 -27.08 3.67 26.77
C SER A 99 -28.43 3.78 26.06
N GLU A 100 -28.74 2.83 25.16
CA GLU A 100 -29.97 2.81 24.37
C GLU A 100 -31.10 2.02 25.02
N ASP A 101 -30.80 0.99 25.83
CA ASP A 101 -31.80 0.26 26.63
C ASP A 101 -32.59 1.17 27.61
N LYS A 102 -32.11 2.39 27.85
CA LYS A 102 -32.79 3.43 28.65
C LYS A 102 -33.91 4.16 27.88
N MET A 103 -34.10 3.90 26.60
CA MET A 103 -35.11 4.56 25.74
C MET A 103 -36.42 3.78 25.65
N HIS A 104 -37.53 4.47 25.38
CA HIS A 104 -38.85 3.88 25.16
C HIS A 104 -39.07 3.34 23.72
N SER A 105 -38.09 3.47 22.84
CA SER A 105 -38.13 2.94 21.47
C SER A 105 -37.05 1.85 21.32
N PRO A 106 -37.43 0.57 21.40
CA PRO A 106 -36.47 -0.52 21.24
C PRO A 106 -35.97 -0.58 19.79
N ARG A 107 -34.65 -0.71 19.62
CA ARG A 107 -34.01 -0.94 18.32
C ARG A 107 -33.34 -2.31 18.34
N ASP A 108 -33.35 -2.97 17.19
CA ASP A 108 -32.77 -4.28 16.99
C ASP A 108 -31.25 -4.16 16.77
N PHE A 109 -30.44 -4.83 17.60
CA PHE A 109 -28.98 -4.79 17.47
C PHE A 109 -28.44 -6.00 16.70
N HIS A 110 -27.49 -5.73 15.81
CA HIS A 110 -26.78 -6.73 15.02
C HIS A 110 -25.29 -6.41 15.00
N MET A 111 -24.46 -7.43 14.83
CA MET A 111 -23.01 -7.27 14.74
C MET A 111 -22.44 -8.06 13.55
N LEU A 112 -21.58 -7.41 12.79
CA LEU A 112 -20.82 -8.01 11.70
C LEU A 112 -19.32 -7.86 11.99
N PHE A 113 -18.70 -8.97 12.37
CA PHE A 113 -17.25 -9.01 12.54
C PHE A 113 -16.54 -9.08 11.19
N VAL A 114 -15.48 -8.30 11.04
CA VAL A 114 -14.64 -8.27 9.82
C VAL A 114 -13.18 -8.54 10.17
N PRO A 115 -12.52 -9.58 9.61
CA PRO A 115 -13.09 -10.56 8.68
C PRO A 115 -13.77 -11.76 9.36
N ARG A 116 -13.58 -11.94 10.68
CA ARG A 116 -14.02 -13.14 11.40
C ARG A 116 -14.42 -12.85 12.85
N ARG A 117 -15.34 -13.66 13.38
CA ARG A 117 -15.67 -13.68 14.81
C ARG A 117 -14.48 -14.11 15.67
N SER A 118 -14.41 -13.55 16.88
CA SER A 118 -13.42 -13.90 17.91
C SER A 118 -14.10 -14.33 19.19
N MET A 119 -13.75 -15.53 19.68
CA MET A 119 -14.24 -16.06 20.95
C MET A 119 -13.94 -15.12 22.12
N LEU A 120 -12.78 -14.44 22.08
CA LEU A 120 -12.39 -13.48 23.11
C LEU A 120 -13.31 -12.24 23.11
N CYS A 121 -13.70 -11.76 21.92
CA CYS A 121 -14.63 -10.63 21.79
C CYS A 121 -16.04 -10.99 22.27
N GLU A 122 -16.52 -12.18 21.93
CA GLU A 122 -17.83 -12.66 22.40
C GLU A 122 -17.85 -12.86 23.91
N GLN A 123 -16.77 -13.41 24.48
CA GLN A 123 -16.61 -13.51 25.93
C GLN A 123 -16.63 -12.12 26.58
N ARG A 124 -15.93 -11.14 25.99
CA ARG A 124 -15.92 -9.77 26.51
C ARG A 124 -17.33 -9.14 26.52
N LEU A 125 -18.08 -9.28 25.43
CA LEU A 125 -19.48 -8.80 25.37
C LEU A 125 -20.39 -9.53 26.36
N LYS A 126 -20.12 -10.82 26.63
CA LYS A 126 -20.84 -11.60 27.64
C LYS A 126 -20.56 -11.10 29.05
N GLU A 127 -19.30 -10.80 29.36
CA GLU A 127 -18.88 -10.23 30.64
C GLU A 127 -19.49 -8.83 30.86
N GLN A 128 -19.64 -8.05 29.79
CA GLN A 128 -20.34 -6.76 29.80
C GLN A 128 -21.88 -6.88 29.86
N GLY A 129 -22.43 -8.10 29.79
CA GLY A 129 -23.87 -8.36 29.90
C GLY A 129 -24.69 -8.02 28.65
N VAL A 130 -24.08 -7.62 27.54
CA VAL A 130 -24.78 -7.14 26.33
C VAL A 130 -24.86 -8.17 25.21
N LEU A 131 -24.17 -9.32 25.32
CA LEU A 131 -24.14 -10.33 24.25
C LEU A 131 -25.55 -10.80 23.86
N GLY A 132 -26.46 -10.93 24.84
CA GLY A 132 -27.85 -11.34 24.61
C GLY A 132 -28.73 -10.30 23.92
N SER A 133 -28.28 -9.06 23.79
CA SER A 133 -29.04 -7.98 23.13
C SER A 133 -28.93 -8.03 21.61
N PHE A 134 -27.97 -8.79 21.06
CA PHE A 134 -27.78 -8.93 19.61
C PHE A 134 -28.64 -10.05 19.04
N ILE A 135 -29.45 -9.72 18.02
CA ILE A 135 -30.26 -10.70 17.28
C ILE A 135 -29.36 -11.55 16.38
N ASN A 136 -28.45 -10.89 15.64
CA ASN A 136 -27.49 -11.56 14.77
C ASN A 136 -26.06 -11.14 15.11
N ILE A 137 -25.16 -12.11 15.20
CA ILE A 137 -23.70 -11.92 15.26
C ILE A 137 -23.08 -12.77 14.17
N ASP A 138 -22.77 -12.15 13.04
CA ASP A 138 -22.21 -12.81 11.86
C ASP A 138 -20.75 -12.37 11.62
N GLU A 139 -20.09 -13.07 10.70
CA GLU A 139 -18.79 -12.70 10.15
C GLU A 139 -18.88 -12.42 8.66
N TYR A 140 -18.04 -11.50 8.19
CA TYR A 140 -17.92 -11.16 6.78
C TYR A 140 -16.47 -11.31 6.33
N ILE A 141 -16.19 -12.35 5.55
CA ILE A 141 -14.84 -12.79 5.19
C ILE A 141 -14.26 -11.87 4.11
N LEU A 142 -13.78 -10.70 4.55
CA LEU A 142 -13.09 -9.72 3.72
C LEU A 142 -11.59 -9.74 4.01
N ASP A 143 -10.91 -10.82 3.64
CA ASP A 143 -9.46 -10.94 3.84
C ASP A 143 -8.65 -10.18 2.78
N LEU A 144 -8.97 -10.34 1.48
CA LEU A 144 -8.23 -9.70 0.38
C LEU A 144 -9.11 -8.74 -0.42
N ILE A 145 -8.70 -7.48 -0.47
CA ILE A 145 -9.41 -6.38 -1.11
C ILE A 145 -8.70 -6.02 -2.43
N PRO A 146 -9.41 -6.04 -3.58
CA PRO A 146 -8.85 -5.58 -4.86
C PRO A 146 -8.73 -4.06 -4.89
N TYR A 147 -7.48 -3.60 -4.96
CA TYR A 147 -7.10 -2.19 -5.14
C TYR A 147 -7.03 -1.80 -6.62
N ASP A 148 -6.49 -2.71 -7.44
CA ASP A 148 -6.33 -2.54 -8.88
C ASP A 148 -6.38 -3.92 -9.57
N GLY A 149 -6.33 -3.97 -10.91
CA GLY A 149 -6.38 -5.22 -11.69
C GLY A 149 -5.25 -6.20 -11.42
N ASP A 150 -4.17 -5.75 -10.77
CA ASP A 150 -2.99 -6.54 -10.41
C ASP A 150 -2.63 -6.44 -8.92
N LEU A 151 -3.48 -5.86 -8.07
CA LEU A 151 -3.14 -5.55 -6.68
C LEU A 151 -4.26 -5.91 -5.70
N LEU A 152 -3.92 -6.73 -4.72
CA LEU A 152 -4.74 -7.14 -3.58
C LEU A 152 -4.06 -6.70 -2.27
N SER A 153 -4.82 -6.18 -1.31
CA SER A 153 -4.31 -5.91 0.04
C SER A 153 -5.28 -6.42 1.10
N MET A 154 -4.76 -6.87 2.23
CA MET A 154 -5.57 -7.15 3.42
C MET A 154 -5.90 -5.90 4.23
N GLU A 155 -5.17 -4.80 4.01
CA GLU A 155 -5.23 -3.61 4.85
C GLU A 155 -5.13 -3.94 6.35
N SER A 156 -4.12 -4.74 6.71
CA SER A 156 -3.78 -5.08 8.09
C SER A 156 -2.51 -4.36 8.52
N GLU A 157 -2.67 -3.15 9.09
CA GLU A 157 -1.55 -2.29 9.52
C GLU A 157 -0.67 -2.97 10.59
N GLY A 158 -1.28 -3.73 11.50
CA GLY A 158 -0.59 -4.39 12.60
C GLY A 158 0.23 -5.62 12.17
N ALA A 159 0.03 -6.17 10.96
CA ALA A 159 0.55 -7.49 10.60
C ALA A 159 2.06 -7.67 10.83
N PHE A 160 2.87 -6.66 10.48
CA PHE A 160 4.32 -6.71 10.70
C PHE A 160 4.66 -6.68 12.20
N ARG A 161 4.02 -5.78 12.96
CA ARG A 161 4.22 -5.64 14.40
C ARG A 161 3.80 -6.91 15.13
N GLU A 162 2.60 -7.40 14.86
CA GLU A 162 2.04 -8.64 15.41
C GLU A 162 3.02 -9.80 15.22
N CYS A 163 3.47 -10.06 13.98
CA CYS A 163 4.30 -11.21 13.67
C CYS A 163 5.73 -11.10 14.22
N TYR A 164 6.37 -9.94 14.08
CA TYR A 164 7.80 -9.79 14.33
C TYR A 164 8.15 -9.15 15.68
N LEU A 165 7.20 -8.49 16.35
CA LEU A 165 7.40 -7.88 17.66
C LEU A 165 6.62 -8.60 18.77
N GLU A 166 5.37 -8.98 18.50
CA GLU A 166 4.43 -9.51 19.51
C GLU A 166 4.26 -11.03 19.43
N SER A 167 4.80 -11.67 18.38
CA SER A 167 4.65 -13.10 18.09
C SER A 167 3.19 -13.54 17.89
N ASP A 168 2.31 -12.62 17.52
CA ASP A 168 0.93 -12.88 17.12
C ASP A 168 0.89 -13.19 15.61
N GLN A 169 0.34 -14.35 15.25
CA GLN A 169 0.27 -14.85 13.87
C GLN A 169 -1.15 -14.78 13.29
N THR A 170 -2.05 -14.01 13.92
CA THR A 170 -3.45 -13.87 13.49
C THR A 170 -3.55 -13.42 12.02
N SER A 171 -2.76 -12.42 11.62
CA SER A 171 -2.70 -11.96 10.22
C SER A 171 -2.23 -13.04 9.23
N LEU A 172 -1.39 -13.99 9.65
CA LEU A 172 -0.95 -15.12 8.80
C LEU A 172 -2.08 -16.12 8.57
N TYR A 173 -2.94 -16.34 9.58
CA TYR A 173 -4.14 -17.17 9.43
C TYR A 173 -5.09 -16.56 8.41
N HIS A 174 -5.35 -15.25 8.51
CA HIS A 174 -6.17 -14.50 7.56
C HIS A 174 -5.57 -14.47 6.15
N THR A 175 -4.23 -14.39 6.05
CA THR A 175 -3.53 -14.54 4.77
C THR A 175 -3.83 -15.89 4.14
N ALA A 176 -3.69 -16.99 4.90
CA ALA A 176 -3.98 -18.33 4.42
C ALA A 176 -5.45 -18.48 4.02
N LYS A 177 -6.39 -17.89 4.78
CA LYS A 177 -7.82 -17.87 4.44
C LYS A 177 -8.12 -17.10 3.16
N GLY A 178 -7.56 -15.90 2.98
CA GLY A 178 -7.68 -15.13 1.74
C GLY A 178 -7.14 -15.90 0.54
N LEU A 179 -6.01 -16.61 0.70
CA LEU A 179 -5.46 -17.49 -0.33
C LEU A 179 -6.36 -18.70 -0.63
N MET A 180 -7.03 -19.27 0.38
CA MET A 180 -8.05 -20.31 0.15
C MET A 180 -9.27 -19.77 -0.61
N THR A 181 -9.72 -18.55 -0.31
CA THR A 181 -10.79 -17.86 -1.06
C THR A 181 -10.38 -17.64 -2.52
N LEU A 182 -9.13 -17.21 -2.78
CA LEU A 182 -8.62 -17.11 -4.15
C LEU A 182 -8.62 -18.48 -4.85
N GLN A 183 -8.20 -19.56 -4.18
CA GLN A 183 -8.24 -20.89 -4.80
C GLN A 183 -9.66 -21.37 -5.10
N ALA A 184 -10.65 -21.00 -4.28
CA ALA A 184 -12.05 -21.33 -4.50
C ALA A 184 -12.64 -20.61 -5.72
N LEU A 185 -12.16 -19.40 -6.03
CA LEU A 185 -12.65 -18.58 -7.15
C LEU A 185 -11.83 -18.73 -8.44
N TYR A 186 -10.53 -19.01 -8.33
CA TYR A 186 -9.58 -18.99 -9.45
C TYR A 186 -8.82 -20.31 -9.65
N GLY A 187 -9.20 -21.37 -8.92
CA GLY A 187 -8.58 -22.69 -9.00
C GLY A 187 -7.35 -22.85 -8.09
N THR A 188 -6.98 -24.10 -7.82
CA THR A 188 -5.81 -24.44 -6.98
C THR A 188 -4.52 -23.88 -7.57
N ILE A 189 -3.67 -23.27 -6.74
CA ILE A 189 -2.34 -22.81 -7.16
C ILE A 189 -1.34 -23.99 -7.13
N PRO A 190 -0.80 -24.45 -8.27
CA PRO A 190 -0.05 -25.71 -8.30
C PRO A 190 1.30 -25.68 -7.57
N GLN A 191 2.03 -24.56 -7.64
CA GLN A 191 3.35 -24.40 -7.05
C GLN A 191 3.35 -23.27 -6.01
N ILE A 192 3.94 -23.52 -4.84
CA ILE A 192 4.12 -22.51 -3.80
C ILE A 192 5.62 -22.42 -3.51
N PHE A 193 6.19 -21.25 -3.73
CA PHE A 193 7.53 -20.89 -3.31
C PHE A 193 7.44 -19.97 -2.11
N GLY A 194 8.44 -19.97 -1.25
CA GLY A 194 8.48 -18.98 -0.20
C GLY A 194 9.86 -18.75 0.38
N LYS A 195 10.04 -17.54 0.92
CA LYS A 195 11.24 -17.14 1.66
C LYS A 195 10.82 -16.36 2.90
N GLY A 196 11.12 -16.92 4.07
CA GLY A 196 10.78 -16.36 5.38
C GLY A 196 10.00 -17.30 6.30
N GLU A 197 9.94 -16.95 7.58
CA GLU A 197 9.24 -17.75 8.62
C GLU A 197 7.72 -17.61 8.50
N CYS A 198 7.23 -16.38 8.29
CA CYS A 198 5.80 -16.14 8.09
C CYS A 198 5.31 -16.83 6.82
N ALA A 199 6.10 -16.78 5.75
CA ALA A 199 5.87 -17.48 4.50
C ALA A 199 5.74 -18.98 4.72
N ARG A 200 6.62 -19.56 5.54
CA ARG A 200 6.55 -20.98 5.87
C ARG A 200 5.26 -21.32 6.61
N HIS A 201 4.87 -20.51 7.59
CA HIS A 201 3.63 -20.69 8.36
C HIS A 201 2.38 -20.58 7.48
N VAL A 202 2.30 -19.57 6.63
CA VAL A 202 1.18 -19.39 5.68
C VAL A 202 1.04 -20.61 4.77
N ALA A 203 2.13 -21.07 4.16
CA ALA A 203 2.08 -22.25 3.30
C ALA A 203 1.66 -23.52 4.05
N ASN A 204 2.13 -23.72 5.29
CA ASN A 204 1.70 -24.85 6.12
C ASN A 204 0.20 -24.79 6.43
N MET A 205 -0.31 -23.61 6.76
CA MET A 205 -1.75 -23.40 7.01
C MET A 205 -2.58 -23.62 5.75
N MET A 206 -2.16 -23.12 4.59
CA MET A 206 -2.85 -23.38 3.31
C MET A 206 -2.96 -24.88 3.02
N LEU A 207 -1.84 -25.61 3.11
CA LEU A 207 -1.81 -27.05 2.85
C LEU A 207 -2.65 -27.84 3.87
N ARG A 208 -2.71 -27.38 5.12
CA ARG A 208 -3.57 -27.96 6.17
C ARG A 208 -5.04 -27.69 5.90
N MET A 209 -5.42 -26.43 5.66
CA MET A 209 -6.80 -26.03 5.37
C MET A 209 -7.35 -26.77 4.14
N LYS A 210 -6.53 -26.97 3.11
CA LYS A 210 -6.93 -27.76 1.93
C LYS A 210 -7.17 -29.24 2.25
N ARG A 211 -6.34 -29.85 3.11
CA ARG A 211 -6.53 -31.25 3.54
C ARG A 211 -7.76 -31.44 4.41
N GLU A 212 -8.07 -30.45 5.24
CA GLU A 212 -9.24 -30.43 6.14
C GLU A 212 -10.52 -29.99 5.43
N PHE A 213 -10.45 -29.54 4.18
CA PHE A 213 -11.61 -29.09 3.42
C PHE A 213 -12.50 -30.28 3.05
N ALA A 214 -13.62 -30.43 3.77
CA ALA A 214 -14.61 -31.48 3.53
C ALA A 214 -15.64 -31.15 2.43
N GLY A 215 -15.57 -29.95 1.84
CA GLY A 215 -16.48 -29.51 0.79
C GLY A 215 -16.15 -30.08 -0.59
N SER A 216 -17.12 -30.00 -1.51
CA SER A 216 -16.88 -30.31 -2.92
C SER A 216 -15.92 -29.29 -3.53
N GLN A 217 -14.82 -29.75 -4.11
CA GLN A 217 -13.91 -28.87 -4.84
C GLN A 217 -14.49 -28.54 -6.21
N THR A 218 -14.80 -27.26 -6.43
CA THR A 218 -15.12 -26.74 -7.76
C THR A 218 -13.94 -26.98 -8.70
N GLN A 219 -14.21 -27.61 -9.84
CA GLN A 219 -13.18 -27.96 -10.83
C GLN A 219 -12.85 -26.75 -11.72
N ILE A 220 -12.20 -25.75 -11.13
CA ILE A 220 -11.77 -24.53 -11.83
C ILE A 220 -10.33 -24.72 -12.33
N LEU A 221 -10.11 -24.43 -13.61
CA LEU A 221 -8.76 -24.41 -14.18
C LEU A 221 -7.91 -23.34 -13.48
N PRO A 222 -6.69 -23.66 -13.01
CA PRO A 222 -5.84 -22.70 -12.32
C PRO A 222 -5.53 -21.47 -13.16
N VAL A 223 -5.90 -20.29 -12.64
CA VAL A 223 -5.50 -19.00 -13.22
C VAL A 223 -4.05 -18.67 -12.83
N PHE A 224 -3.67 -18.92 -11.58
CA PHE A 224 -2.31 -18.73 -11.09
C PHE A 224 -1.48 -20.00 -11.29
N ASP A 225 -0.32 -19.88 -11.93
CA ASP A 225 0.65 -20.96 -12.11
C ASP A 225 1.47 -21.21 -10.83
N SER A 226 1.79 -20.13 -10.10
CA SER A 226 2.59 -20.19 -8.89
C SER A 226 2.23 -19.09 -7.90
N LEU A 227 2.47 -19.39 -6.62
CA LEU A 227 2.46 -18.45 -5.51
C LEU A 227 3.90 -18.27 -5.00
N LEU A 228 4.33 -17.03 -4.80
CA LEU A 228 5.55 -16.70 -4.06
C LEU A 228 5.15 -15.98 -2.76
N LEU A 229 5.46 -16.57 -1.61
CA LEU A 229 5.29 -15.95 -0.29
C LEU A 229 6.62 -15.31 0.15
N LEU A 230 6.61 -14.02 0.47
CA LEU A 230 7.82 -13.30 0.81
C LEU A 230 7.65 -12.48 2.11
N ASP A 231 8.44 -12.81 3.12
CA ASP A 231 8.48 -12.07 4.37
C ASP A 231 9.12 -10.68 4.18
N ARG A 232 8.52 -9.65 4.78
CA ARG A 232 9.08 -8.30 4.76
C ARG A 232 10.45 -8.24 5.45
N ASN A 233 10.68 -9.05 6.48
CA ASN A 233 11.96 -9.06 7.20
C ASN A 233 13.14 -9.64 6.38
N VAL A 234 12.87 -10.27 5.23
CA VAL A 234 13.90 -10.72 4.28
C VAL A 234 14.55 -9.52 3.60
N ASP A 235 13.81 -8.43 3.42
CA ASP A 235 14.27 -7.18 2.84
C ASP A 235 13.72 -6.00 3.65
N LEU A 236 14.43 -5.66 4.72
CA LEU A 236 14.15 -4.50 5.56
C LEU A 236 14.62 -3.18 4.93
N LEU A 237 15.47 -3.23 3.91
CA LEU A 237 16.12 -2.04 3.35
C LEU A 237 15.17 -1.26 2.45
N THR A 238 14.49 -1.95 1.53
CA THR A 238 13.65 -1.33 0.50
C THR A 238 12.63 -0.31 1.05
N PRO A 239 11.86 -0.61 2.11
CA PRO A 239 10.86 0.36 2.61
C PRO A 239 11.48 1.58 3.30
N LEU A 240 12.73 1.51 3.76
CA LEU A 240 13.39 2.64 4.42
C LEU A 240 13.79 3.72 3.42
N ALA A 241 14.17 3.32 2.21
CA ALA A 241 14.58 4.22 1.13
C ALA A 241 13.43 5.08 0.63
N THR A 242 13.74 6.33 0.31
CA THR A 242 12.80 7.26 -0.31
C THR A 242 12.43 6.75 -1.70
N GLN A 243 11.14 6.48 -1.93
CA GLN A 243 10.65 6.01 -3.22
C GLN A 243 10.76 7.12 -4.29
N LEU A 244 11.22 6.79 -5.51
CA LEU A 244 11.47 7.77 -6.58
C LEU A 244 10.57 7.60 -7.82
N THR A 245 9.57 6.72 -7.75
CA THR A 245 8.49 6.66 -8.76
C THR A 245 7.46 7.77 -8.52
N TYR A 246 6.63 8.06 -9.53
CA TYR A 246 5.58 9.06 -9.39
C TYR A 246 4.58 8.71 -8.28
N GLU A 247 4.04 7.49 -8.26
CA GLU A 247 3.14 7.02 -7.21
C GLU A 247 3.85 6.90 -5.86
N GLY A 248 5.11 6.47 -5.85
CA GLY A 248 5.94 6.40 -4.65
C GLY A 248 6.15 7.76 -3.99
N LEU A 249 6.45 8.81 -4.76
CA LEU A 249 6.63 10.16 -4.21
C LEU A 249 5.31 10.79 -3.75
N ILE A 250 4.18 10.49 -4.41
CA ILE A 250 2.86 10.89 -3.89
C ILE A 250 2.65 10.28 -2.50
N ASP A 251 2.99 9.00 -2.34
CA ASP A 251 2.82 8.28 -1.09
C ASP A 251 3.80 8.75 0.02
N GLU A 252 5.05 9.03 -0.32
CA GLU A 252 6.05 9.56 0.64
C GLU A 252 5.66 10.94 1.17
N VAL A 253 5.14 11.81 0.29
CA VAL A 253 4.83 13.20 0.64
C VAL A 253 3.44 13.37 1.25
N TYR A 254 2.42 12.78 0.61
CA TYR A 254 1.01 13.03 0.93
C TYR A 254 0.31 11.82 1.55
N GLY A 255 0.88 10.62 1.39
CA GLY A 255 0.27 9.36 1.79
C GLY A 255 -0.92 8.97 0.90
N ILE A 256 -0.90 7.74 0.40
CA ILE A 256 -2.02 7.15 -0.33
C ILE A 256 -2.76 6.19 0.60
N THR A 257 -4.02 6.47 0.86
CA THR A 257 -4.87 5.65 1.75
C THR A 257 -6.09 5.15 0.98
N ASN A 258 -6.22 3.82 0.85
CA ASN A 258 -7.32 3.15 0.16
C ASN A 258 -7.55 3.62 -1.30
N GLY A 259 -6.45 3.89 -2.02
CA GLY A 259 -6.50 4.39 -3.40
C GLY A 259 -6.91 5.86 -3.51
N TYR A 260 -6.83 6.63 -2.42
CA TYR A 260 -7.08 8.07 -2.40
C TYR A 260 -5.90 8.84 -1.82
N VAL A 261 -5.69 10.04 -2.34
CA VAL A 261 -4.76 11.04 -1.81
C VAL A 261 -5.53 12.32 -1.44
N LYS A 262 -5.07 13.04 -0.40
CA LYS A 262 -5.56 14.38 -0.04
C LYS A 262 -4.46 15.39 -0.33
N LEU A 263 -4.76 16.38 -1.17
CA LEU A 263 -3.78 17.33 -1.69
C LEU A 263 -4.13 18.78 -1.31
N PRO A 264 -3.13 19.67 -1.18
CA PRO A 264 -3.37 21.11 -0.99
C PRO A 264 -4.22 21.69 -2.13
N PRO A 265 -5.32 22.41 -1.85
CA PRO A 265 -6.31 22.80 -2.85
C PRO A 265 -5.87 23.90 -3.81
N GLU A 266 -4.82 24.67 -3.48
CA GLU A 266 -4.42 25.92 -4.14
C GLU A 266 -4.19 25.71 -5.64
N LYS A 267 -3.44 24.66 -6.01
CA LYS A 267 -3.09 24.34 -7.41
C LYS A 267 -4.20 23.62 -8.20
N PHE A 268 -5.34 23.30 -7.58
CA PHE A 268 -6.47 22.62 -8.24
C PHE A 268 -7.67 23.55 -8.47
N SER A 269 -7.58 24.80 -8.00
CA SER A 269 -8.69 25.77 -8.02
C SER A 269 -8.85 26.54 -9.34
N ALA A 270 -7.96 26.33 -10.32
CA ALA A 270 -7.93 27.06 -11.59
C ALA A 270 -8.92 26.54 -12.64
N GLN A 271 -10.23 26.49 -12.32
CA GLN A 271 -11.32 26.37 -13.32
C GLN A 271 -12.62 27.10 -12.90
N LYS A 272 -12.57 28.16 -12.08
CA LYS A 272 -13.70 29.09 -12.01
C LYS A 272 -13.58 30.11 -13.15
N LYS A 273 -14.62 30.20 -13.98
CA LYS A 273 -14.75 31.20 -15.06
C LYS A 273 -14.41 32.58 -14.52
N GLN A 274 -13.53 33.31 -15.22
CA GLN A 274 -13.29 34.74 -14.97
C GLN A 274 -14.65 35.47 -15.01
N GLY A 275 -15.11 35.96 -13.85
CA GLY A 275 -16.40 36.64 -13.74
C GLY A 275 -16.93 36.84 -12.32
N GLU A 276 -16.53 36.02 -11.34
CA GLU A 276 -16.95 36.20 -9.94
C GLU A 276 -15.73 36.45 -9.03
N ALA A 277 -15.36 37.72 -8.90
CA ALA A 277 -14.45 38.17 -7.85
C ALA A 277 -15.19 38.13 -6.51
N GLY A 278 -14.78 37.23 -5.61
CA GLY A 278 -15.21 37.26 -4.20
C GLY A 278 -15.86 36.00 -3.65
N LYS A 279 -15.26 34.81 -3.83
CA LYS A 279 -15.55 33.66 -2.96
C LYS A 279 -14.27 33.02 -2.47
N ASP A 280 -14.25 32.73 -1.16
CA ASP A 280 -13.16 32.19 -0.37
C ASP A 280 -12.35 31.09 -1.09
N LEU A 281 -11.03 31.10 -0.87
CA LEU A 281 -10.16 30.00 -1.27
C LEU A 281 -10.74 28.69 -0.72
N PRO A 282 -10.81 27.61 -1.51
CA PRO A 282 -11.22 26.32 -0.97
C PRO A 282 -10.24 25.95 0.15
N THR A 283 -10.73 25.81 1.38
CA THR A 283 -9.93 25.42 2.54
C THR A 283 -9.82 23.90 2.67
N GLU A 284 -10.73 23.14 2.05
CA GLU A 284 -10.72 21.68 2.14
C GLU A 284 -9.69 21.05 1.18
N PRO A 285 -8.88 20.08 1.65
CA PRO A 285 -7.96 19.34 0.79
C PRO A 285 -8.67 18.67 -0.39
N LYS A 286 -8.06 18.78 -1.57
CA LYS A 286 -8.54 18.09 -2.78
C LYS A 286 -8.34 16.58 -2.61
N LYS A 287 -9.43 15.83 -2.42
CA LYS A 287 -9.42 14.37 -2.44
C LYS A 287 -9.44 13.85 -3.88
N MET A 288 -8.51 12.99 -4.24
CA MET A 288 -8.43 12.36 -5.56
C MET A 288 -8.27 10.85 -5.44
N GLN A 289 -8.92 10.11 -6.34
CA GLN A 289 -8.74 8.66 -6.47
C GLN A 289 -7.57 8.39 -7.43
N LEU A 290 -6.73 7.42 -7.11
CA LEU A 290 -5.56 7.02 -7.87
C LEU A 290 -5.62 5.52 -8.14
N ASN A 291 -5.90 5.12 -9.38
CA ASN A 291 -5.87 3.73 -9.84
C ASN A 291 -5.81 3.66 -11.38
N SER A 292 -5.65 2.47 -11.95
CA SER A 292 -5.51 2.29 -13.40
C SER A 292 -6.76 2.59 -14.24
N ALA A 293 -7.90 2.99 -13.62
CA ALA A 293 -9.05 3.44 -14.38
C ALA A 293 -8.80 4.77 -15.11
N GLU A 294 -7.84 5.57 -14.63
CA GLU A 294 -7.38 6.79 -15.27
C GLU A 294 -6.17 6.48 -16.16
N GLU A 295 -6.36 6.57 -17.49
CA GLU A 295 -5.36 6.17 -18.50
C GLU A 295 -4.01 6.90 -18.30
N LEU A 296 -4.05 8.21 -18.07
CA LEU A 296 -2.83 9.00 -17.84
C LEU A 296 -2.10 8.53 -16.58
N TYR A 297 -2.83 8.29 -15.49
CA TYR A 297 -2.24 7.83 -14.24
C TYR A 297 -1.60 6.45 -14.41
N ALA A 298 -2.28 5.53 -15.09
CA ALA A 298 -1.74 4.20 -15.40
C ALA A 298 -0.42 4.27 -16.19
N GLU A 299 -0.25 5.27 -17.08
CA GLU A 299 0.99 5.47 -17.83
C GLU A 299 2.14 6.05 -17.00
N ILE A 300 1.86 6.92 -16.03
CA ILE A 300 2.90 7.68 -15.32
C ILE A 300 3.21 7.17 -13.91
N ARG A 301 2.29 6.45 -13.25
CA ARG A 301 2.43 6.02 -11.83
C ARG A 301 3.70 5.23 -11.54
N ASP A 302 4.06 4.33 -12.47
CA ASP A 302 5.19 3.42 -12.31
C ASP A 302 6.49 4.04 -12.84
N LYS A 303 6.46 5.21 -13.49
CA LYS A 303 7.68 5.88 -13.99
C LYS A 303 8.49 6.45 -12.85
N ASN A 304 9.82 6.44 -13.00
CA ASN A 304 10.68 7.32 -12.21
C ASN A 304 10.23 8.77 -12.42
N PHE A 305 10.22 9.57 -11.36
CA PHE A 305 9.70 10.93 -11.38
C PHE A 305 10.34 11.83 -12.45
N ASN A 306 11.64 11.62 -12.72
CA ASN A 306 12.36 12.36 -13.75
C ASN A 306 11.81 12.11 -15.17
N GLY A 307 11.13 10.98 -15.40
CA GLY A 307 10.46 10.66 -16.67
C GLY A 307 9.04 11.21 -16.82
N VAL A 308 8.43 11.72 -15.75
CA VAL A 308 7.01 12.15 -15.74
C VAL A 308 6.79 13.40 -16.58
N GLY A 309 7.68 14.39 -16.51
CA GLY A 309 7.52 15.66 -17.23
C GLY A 309 7.48 15.48 -18.77
N ALA A 310 8.27 14.56 -19.30
CA ALA A 310 8.26 14.22 -20.72
C ALA A 310 6.94 13.54 -21.14
N ALA A 311 6.42 12.62 -20.30
CA ALA A 311 5.15 11.95 -20.54
C ALA A 311 3.96 12.94 -20.51
N LEU A 312 3.90 13.82 -19.51
CA LEU A 312 2.88 14.87 -19.41
C LEU A 312 2.93 15.80 -20.64
N SER A 313 4.13 16.21 -21.06
CA SER A 313 4.31 17.06 -22.25
C SER A 313 3.83 16.38 -23.53
N LYS A 314 4.09 15.08 -23.69
CA LYS A 314 3.61 14.29 -24.83
C LYS A 314 2.09 14.22 -24.84
N LYS A 315 1.46 13.93 -23.69
CA LYS A 315 0.00 13.87 -23.55
C LYS A 315 -0.67 15.23 -23.76
N ALA A 316 -0.05 16.32 -23.30
CA ALA A 316 -0.51 17.69 -23.59
C ALA A 316 -0.59 17.96 -25.09
N LYS A 317 0.44 17.59 -25.86
CA LYS A 317 0.44 17.75 -27.33
C LYS A 317 -0.67 16.93 -28.01
N ILE A 318 -0.86 15.68 -27.58
CA ILE A 318 -1.91 14.80 -28.11
C ILE A 318 -3.30 15.38 -27.84
N ILE A 319 -3.55 15.82 -26.61
CA ILE A 319 -4.85 16.40 -26.22
C ILE A 319 -5.09 17.70 -26.98
N SER A 320 -4.10 18.60 -27.08
CA SER A 320 -4.23 19.85 -27.84
C SER A 320 -4.56 19.60 -29.32
N ALA A 321 -3.85 18.67 -29.97
CA ALA A 321 -4.11 18.31 -31.36
C ALA A 321 -5.54 17.77 -31.56
N ALA A 322 -6.02 16.91 -30.66
CA ALA A 322 -7.39 16.40 -30.72
C ALA A 322 -8.44 17.51 -30.56
N PHE A 323 -8.19 18.53 -29.74
CA PHE A 323 -9.09 19.70 -29.62
C PHE A 323 -9.01 20.64 -30.84
N GLU A 324 -7.88 20.68 -31.56
CA GLU A 324 -7.72 21.45 -32.80
C GLU A 324 -8.46 20.81 -33.97
N GLU A 325 -8.57 19.47 -34.04
CA GLU A 325 -9.38 18.75 -35.05
C GLU A 325 -10.86 19.19 -35.04
N ARG A 326 -11.36 19.70 -33.92
CA ARG A 326 -12.69 20.33 -33.85
C ARG A 326 -12.82 21.50 -34.84
N HIS A 327 -11.77 22.32 -34.96
CA HIS A 327 -11.80 23.54 -35.77
C HIS A 327 -11.71 23.22 -37.28
N SER A 328 -11.25 22.01 -37.63
CA SER A 328 -11.16 21.54 -39.02
C SER A 328 -12.37 20.71 -39.47
N ALA A 329 -13.24 20.25 -38.57
CA ALA A 329 -14.45 19.49 -38.89
C ALA A 329 -15.46 20.33 -39.69
N LYS A 330 -15.80 19.88 -40.90
CA LYS A 330 -16.71 20.58 -41.84
C LYS A 330 -18.00 19.82 -42.13
N THR A 331 -18.01 18.51 -41.93
CA THR A 331 -19.19 17.68 -42.21
C THR A 331 -20.01 17.39 -40.95
N VAL A 332 -21.32 17.16 -41.11
CA VAL A 332 -22.21 16.78 -40.00
C VAL A 332 -21.77 15.45 -39.36
N GLY A 333 -21.16 14.55 -40.14
CA GLY A 333 -20.61 13.28 -39.64
C GLY A 333 -19.43 13.50 -38.69
N GLU A 334 -18.44 14.32 -39.09
CA GLU A 334 -17.28 14.67 -38.27
C GLU A 334 -17.70 15.38 -36.97
N ILE A 335 -18.68 16.30 -37.06
CA ILE A 335 -19.21 16.98 -35.87
C ILE A 335 -19.86 15.98 -34.90
N LYS A 336 -20.66 15.04 -35.40
CA LYS A 336 -21.27 13.99 -34.56
C LYS A 336 -20.22 13.10 -33.90
N GLN A 337 -19.20 12.69 -34.64
CA GLN A 337 -18.11 11.88 -34.10
C GLN A 337 -17.34 12.64 -33.00
N PHE A 338 -17.00 13.91 -33.23
CA PHE A 338 -16.33 14.74 -32.24
C PHE A 338 -17.17 14.92 -30.97
N VAL A 339 -18.46 15.26 -31.11
CA VAL A 339 -19.37 15.43 -29.96
C VAL A 339 -19.47 14.16 -29.12
N SER A 340 -19.42 12.98 -29.75
CA SER A 340 -19.42 11.70 -29.03
C SER A 340 -18.14 11.46 -28.20
N GLN A 341 -16.99 11.98 -28.64
CA GLN A 341 -15.70 11.81 -27.95
C GLN A 341 -15.38 12.94 -26.95
N LEU A 342 -16.10 14.06 -27.03
CA LEU A 342 -15.86 15.25 -26.21
C LEU A 342 -15.82 14.97 -24.69
N PRO A 343 -16.70 14.15 -24.09
CA PRO A 343 -16.62 13.85 -22.65
C PRO A 343 -15.30 13.16 -22.27
N HIS A 344 -14.83 12.23 -23.10
CA HIS A 344 -13.55 11.54 -22.89
C HIS A 344 -12.38 12.53 -22.97
N MET A 345 -12.38 13.43 -23.97
CA MET A 345 -11.35 14.46 -24.12
C MET A 345 -11.34 15.47 -22.96
N GLN A 346 -12.52 15.85 -22.45
CA GLN A 346 -12.63 16.71 -21.27
C GLN A 346 -12.09 16.03 -20.01
N ALA A 347 -12.39 14.75 -19.82
CA ALA A 347 -11.83 13.95 -18.73
C ALA A 347 -10.30 13.85 -18.85
N ALA A 348 -9.78 13.55 -20.04
CA ALA A 348 -8.33 13.51 -20.30
C ALA A 348 -7.64 14.86 -20.05
N ARG A 349 -8.27 15.98 -20.42
CA ARG A 349 -7.75 17.33 -20.12
C ARG A 349 -7.76 17.63 -18.63
N SER A 350 -8.81 17.25 -17.90
CA SER A 350 -8.87 17.41 -16.44
C SER A 350 -7.83 16.54 -15.74
N SER A 351 -7.66 15.30 -16.19
CA SER A 351 -6.63 14.36 -15.74
C SER A 351 -5.24 14.97 -15.89
N LEU A 352 -4.91 15.46 -17.09
CA LEU A 352 -3.64 16.12 -17.36
C LEU A 352 -3.42 17.34 -16.46
N ALA A 353 -4.44 18.18 -16.26
CA ALA A 353 -4.33 19.35 -15.38
C ALA A 353 -4.02 18.92 -13.93
N ASN A 354 -4.75 17.94 -13.40
CA ASN A 354 -4.52 17.45 -12.04
C ASN A 354 -3.10 16.87 -11.87
N HIS A 355 -2.66 16.01 -12.79
CA HIS A 355 -1.34 15.39 -12.71
C HIS A 355 -0.19 16.37 -12.98
N THR A 356 -0.43 17.44 -13.75
CA THR A 356 0.51 18.55 -13.86
C THR A 356 0.66 19.27 -12.52
N SER A 357 -0.46 19.60 -11.86
CA SER A 357 -0.43 20.23 -10.53
C SER A 357 0.25 19.35 -9.47
N ILE A 358 -0.01 18.04 -9.46
CA ILE A 358 0.66 17.09 -8.54
C ILE A 358 2.16 17.02 -8.83
N ALA A 359 2.55 16.91 -10.11
CA ALA A 359 3.97 16.88 -10.47
C ALA A 359 4.69 18.17 -10.06
N GLU A 360 4.05 19.33 -10.17
CA GLU A 360 4.62 20.58 -9.65
C GLU A 360 4.75 20.57 -8.13
N LEU A 361 3.74 20.09 -7.41
CA LEU A 361 3.78 19.96 -5.95
C LEU A 361 4.93 19.06 -5.47
N ILE A 362 5.13 17.91 -6.12
CA ILE A 362 6.25 17.01 -5.82
C ILE A 362 7.57 17.67 -6.18
N LYS A 363 7.65 18.36 -7.33
CA LYS A 363 8.85 19.06 -7.77
C LYS A 363 9.27 20.16 -6.81
N ASP A 364 8.33 20.87 -6.19
CA ASP A 364 8.63 21.90 -5.19
C ASP A 364 9.37 21.31 -3.97
N ILE A 365 9.20 20.01 -3.69
CA ILE A 365 9.88 19.27 -2.62
C ILE A 365 11.19 18.66 -3.10
N THR A 366 11.19 18.03 -4.27
CA THR A 366 12.34 17.27 -4.77
C THR A 366 13.38 18.11 -5.50
N ILE A 367 13.01 19.30 -6.03
CA ILE A 367 13.88 20.13 -6.86
C ILE A 367 13.68 21.62 -6.55
N ARG A 368 14.57 22.16 -5.71
CA ARG A 368 14.94 23.59 -5.71
C ARG A 368 16.45 23.80 -5.64
N ARG A 369 17.20 22.96 -6.37
CA ARG A 369 18.61 23.23 -6.69
C ARG A 369 19.03 22.87 -8.12
N LEU A 370 18.14 22.97 -9.11
CA LEU A 370 18.56 22.88 -10.53
C LEU A 370 18.89 24.23 -11.19
N LEU A 371 18.73 25.36 -10.48
CA LEU A 371 18.96 26.70 -11.04
C LEU A 371 20.39 27.25 -10.84
N ILE A 372 21.28 26.57 -10.12
CA ILE A 372 22.64 27.07 -9.87
C ILE A 372 23.74 26.35 -10.68
N LEU A 373 23.45 25.22 -11.34
CA LEU A 373 24.46 24.50 -12.14
C LEU A 373 24.18 24.40 -13.64
N CYS A 374 23.26 25.21 -14.18
CA CYS A 374 23.08 25.33 -15.63
C CYS A 374 23.45 26.73 -16.14
N ASN A 375 24.68 27.17 -15.90
CA ASN A 375 25.28 28.24 -16.71
C ASN A 375 26.01 27.61 -17.90
N ARG A 376 25.24 27.00 -18.81
CA ARG A 376 25.62 26.75 -20.21
C ARG A 376 24.38 26.41 -21.06
N GLY A 377 23.56 27.45 -21.28
CA GLY A 377 22.85 27.62 -22.55
C GLY A 377 21.39 27.17 -22.61
N LYS A 378 20.50 28.17 -22.49
CA LYS A 378 19.15 28.27 -23.09
C LYS A 378 18.04 27.34 -22.56
N TRP A 379 17.37 27.83 -21.51
CA TRP A 379 15.90 27.89 -21.49
C TRP A 379 15.50 29.26 -20.92
N ILE A 380 14.91 30.12 -21.77
CA ILE A 380 14.29 31.37 -21.35
C ILE A 380 12.83 31.04 -21.06
N PHE A 381 12.43 31.04 -19.79
CA PHE A 381 11.12 31.54 -19.42
C PHE A 381 11.25 32.30 -18.10
N SER A 382 11.01 33.60 -18.22
CA SER A 382 11.02 34.57 -17.13
C SER A 382 9.85 34.30 -16.18
N LEU A 383 10.17 33.98 -14.93
CA LEU A 383 9.38 34.48 -13.81
C LEU A 383 10.36 34.95 -12.72
N SER A 384 10.71 36.23 -12.83
CA SER A 384 11.33 36.98 -11.74
C SER A 384 10.24 37.41 -10.76
N LEU A 385 10.60 37.37 -9.47
CA LEU A 385 10.02 38.09 -8.34
C LEU A 385 8.98 37.35 -7.47
N SER A 386 9.48 36.56 -6.52
CA SER A 386 9.30 36.86 -5.08
C SER A 386 10.28 36.04 -4.22
N LEU A 387 11.43 36.64 -3.90
CA LEU A 387 12.24 36.25 -2.76
C LEU A 387 11.48 36.63 -1.49
N SER A 388 11.02 35.63 -0.74
CA SER A 388 11.06 35.55 0.73
C SER A 388 10.10 34.45 1.19
N LEU A 389 10.62 33.24 1.42
CA LEU A 389 10.16 32.20 2.37
C LEU A 389 10.91 30.88 2.04
N SER A 390 11.96 30.62 2.84
CA SER A 390 12.71 29.35 3.04
C SER A 390 13.09 28.48 1.83
N ASP A 391 14.29 28.71 1.30
CA ASP A 391 15.02 27.87 0.33
C ASP A 391 15.62 26.56 0.92
N THR A 392 15.35 26.23 2.18
CA THR A 392 16.00 25.13 2.93
C THR A 392 15.46 23.73 2.65
N ALA A 393 14.18 23.59 2.27
CA ALA A 393 13.52 22.29 2.17
C ALA A 393 14.11 21.40 1.05
N SER A 394 14.62 22.01 -0.02
CA SER A 394 15.11 21.26 -1.18
C SER A 394 16.56 20.79 -1.05
N GLU A 395 17.43 21.54 -0.35
CA GLU A 395 18.79 21.08 -0.05
C GLU A 395 18.71 19.85 0.87
N ALA A 396 17.81 19.87 1.86
CA ALA A 396 17.56 18.74 2.75
C ALA A 396 17.11 17.45 2.04
N PHE A 397 16.35 17.55 0.93
CA PHE A 397 15.95 16.36 0.16
C PHE A 397 17.17 15.70 -0.52
N PHE A 398 18.04 16.49 -1.15
CA PHE A 398 19.23 15.97 -1.82
C PHE A 398 20.25 15.41 -0.82
N ASP A 399 20.47 16.08 0.31
CA ASP A 399 21.37 15.60 1.35
C ASP A 399 20.87 14.28 1.94
N ASN A 400 19.54 14.17 2.17
CA ASN A 400 18.92 12.93 2.60
C ASN A 400 19.13 11.80 1.58
N LEU A 401 18.85 12.06 0.30
CA LEU A 401 19.03 11.06 -0.75
C LEU A 401 20.50 10.65 -0.91
N THR A 402 21.44 11.59 -0.78
CA THR A 402 22.88 11.30 -0.84
C THR A 402 23.28 10.32 0.24
N VAL A 403 22.87 10.55 1.50
CA VAL A 403 23.16 9.65 2.62
C VAL A 403 22.50 8.27 2.42
N GLU A 404 21.27 8.22 1.91
CA GLU A 404 20.62 6.95 1.59
C GLU A 404 21.43 6.15 0.56
N GLN A 405 21.90 6.80 -0.51
CA GLN A 405 22.71 6.16 -1.56
C GLN A 405 24.09 5.70 -1.05
N GLU A 406 24.75 6.51 -0.21
CA GLU A 406 26.00 6.13 0.47
C GLU A 406 25.81 4.84 1.28
N PHE A 407 24.75 4.76 2.11
CA PHE A 407 24.48 3.56 2.88
C PHE A 407 24.15 2.35 1.99
N MET A 408 23.34 2.53 0.95
CA MET A 408 23.01 1.44 0.02
C MET A 408 24.25 0.94 -0.74
N THR A 409 25.22 1.81 -1.04
CA THR A 409 26.53 1.48 -1.63
C THR A 409 27.58 1.05 -0.61
N GLY A 410 27.22 0.97 0.68
CA GLY A 410 28.07 0.48 1.77
C GLY A 410 29.21 1.42 2.12
N VAL A 411 29.03 2.71 1.86
CA VAL A 411 29.94 3.80 2.24
C VAL A 411 29.54 4.30 3.62
N ASP A 412 30.54 4.50 4.50
CA ASP A 412 30.39 5.16 5.80
C ASP A 412 29.28 4.60 6.72
N THR A 413 29.03 3.29 6.63
CA THR A 413 27.97 2.63 7.40
C THR A 413 28.34 2.32 8.85
N ASP A 414 29.59 2.54 9.28
CA ASP A 414 30.08 2.12 10.60
C ASP A 414 30.55 3.27 11.53
N LYS A 415 30.31 4.52 11.13
CA LYS A 415 30.63 5.74 11.89
C LYS A 415 29.41 6.66 12.05
N VAL A 416 29.50 7.66 12.91
CA VAL A 416 28.46 8.70 13.02
C VAL A 416 28.37 9.44 11.70
N ASN A 417 27.16 9.59 11.17
CA ASN A 417 26.90 10.38 9.98
C ASN A 417 26.55 11.82 10.40
N THR A 418 27.30 12.80 9.88
CA THR A 418 27.18 14.22 10.28
C THR A 418 25.84 14.82 9.88
N TYR A 419 25.28 14.42 8.73
CA TYR A 419 23.95 14.90 8.31
C TYR A 419 22.84 14.41 9.24
N ILE A 420 22.93 13.16 9.74
CA ILE A 420 21.99 12.65 10.75
C ILE A 420 22.14 13.44 12.07
N GLU A 421 23.36 13.72 12.49
CA GLU A 421 23.64 14.56 13.68
C GLU A 421 23.05 15.97 13.53
N ASP A 422 23.25 16.61 12.38
CA ASP A 422 22.68 17.92 12.05
C ASP A 422 21.14 17.89 12.06
N CYS A 423 20.53 16.86 11.47
CA CYS A 423 19.08 16.67 11.50
C CYS A 423 18.55 16.52 12.94
N ILE A 424 19.25 15.77 13.79
CA ILE A 424 18.89 15.65 15.21
C ILE A 424 19.01 17.02 15.89
N ALA A 425 20.13 17.73 15.71
CA ALA A 425 20.36 19.04 16.32
C ALA A 425 19.33 20.10 15.89
N GLN A 426 18.85 20.03 14.64
CA GLN A 426 17.82 20.91 14.09
C GLN A 426 16.39 20.47 14.44
N LYS A 427 16.23 19.35 15.14
CA LYS A 427 14.94 18.75 15.52
C LYS A 427 14.05 18.43 14.31
N ASP A 428 14.65 17.88 13.26
CA ASP A 428 13.93 17.35 12.10
C ASP A 428 12.91 16.27 12.51
N PRO A 429 11.92 15.92 11.66
CA PRO A 429 10.95 14.88 12.00
C PRO A 429 11.62 13.56 12.42
N LEU A 430 11.30 13.07 13.64
CA LEU A 430 11.92 11.87 14.23
C LEU A 430 11.92 10.67 13.27
N ILE A 431 10.85 10.46 12.52
CA ILE A 431 10.71 9.31 11.62
C ILE A 431 11.73 9.36 10.47
N LYS A 432 12.09 10.55 9.97
CA LYS A 432 13.17 10.73 8.99
C LYS A 432 14.50 10.22 9.57
N ILE A 433 14.82 10.63 10.79
CA ILE A 433 16.04 10.21 11.50
C ILE A 433 16.03 8.71 11.74
N LEU A 434 14.91 8.15 12.23
CA LEU A 434 14.76 6.72 12.46
C LEU A 434 14.96 5.92 11.17
N ARG A 435 14.41 6.37 10.03
CA ARG A 435 14.64 5.73 8.72
C ARG A 435 16.12 5.68 8.36
N LEU A 436 16.84 6.79 8.50
CA LEU A 436 18.27 6.88 8.16
C LEU A 436 19.14 6.00 9.07
N VAL A 437 18.94 6.04 10.40
CA VAL A 437 19.73 5.20 11.33
C VAL A 437 19.41 3.72 11.18
N CYS A 438 18.15 3.37 10.89
CA CYS A 438 17.76 2.00 10.57
C CYS A 438 18.41 1.54 9.26
N MET A 439 18.43 2.39 8.23
CA MET A 439 19.08 2.07 6.96
C MET A 439 20.58 1.83 7.17
N GLN A 440 21.25 2.70 7.93
CA GLN A 440 22.66 2.52 8.29
C GLN A 440 22.88 1.18 9.01
N SER A 441 22.01 0.84 9.97
CA SER A 441 22.07 -0.42 10.70
C SER A 441 21.87 -1.63 9.78
N VAL A 442 20.87 -1.61 8.90
CA VAL A 442 20.57 -2.71 7.97
C VAL A 442 21.73 -2.94 6.99
N CYS A 443 22.26 -1.88 6.39
CA CYS A 443 23.40 -1.95 5.46
C CYS A 443 24.71 -2.40 6.14
N ASN A 444 24.82 -2.23 7.46
CA ASN A 444 25.99 -2.63 8.23
C ASN A 444 25.83 -3.97 9.00
N ASN A 445 24.66 -4.62 8.91
CA ASN A 445 24.28 -5.75 9.74
C ASN A 445 24.37 -5.45 11.25
N GLY A 446 23.84 -4.30 11.65
CA GLY A 446 23.91 -3.76 13.00
C GLY A 446 24.99 -2.69 13.16
N LEU A 447 24.87 -1.88 14.21
CA LEU A 447 25.83 -0.83 14.54
C LEU A 447 26.72 -1.26 15.70
N LYS A 448 27.98 -0.79 15.72
CA LYS A 448 28.87 -0.96 16.88
C LYS A 448 28.23 -0.32 18.12
N GLN A 449 28.39 -0.93 19.30
CA GLN A 449 27.74 -0.49 20.53
C GLN A 449 27.91 1.02 20.80
N LYS A 450 29.13 1.55 20.66
CA LYS A 450 29.43 2.98 20.85
C LYS A 450 28.62 3.90 19.92
N LEU A 451 28.46 3.51 18.65
CA LEU A 451 27.70 4.26 17.66
C LEU A 451 26.20 4.17 17.94
N LEU A 452 25.72 2.97 18.27
CA LEU A 452 24.32 2.75 18.63
C LEU A 452 23.92 3.58 19.86
N ASP A 453 24.73 3.53 20.92
CA ASP A 453 24.49 4.28 22.16
C ASP A 453 24.56 5.79 21.94
N TYR A 454 25.42 6.25 21.02
CA TYR A 454 25.45 7.65 20.59
C TYR A 454 24.10 8.05 19.99
N TYR A 455 23.62 7.38 18.94
CA TYR A 455 22.33 7.75 18.32
C TYR A 455 21.16 7.61 19.29
N LYS A 456 21.11 6.53 20.09
CA LYS A 456 20.06 6.35 21.10
C LYS A 456 20.03 7.52 22.08
N ARG A 457 21.19 7.98 22.57
CA ARG A 457 21.26 9.12 23.49
C ARG A 457 20.79 10.42 22.84
N GLU A 458 21.30 10.76 21.65
CA GLU A 458 20.94 12.02 20.98
C GLU A 458 19.45 12.06 20.60
N ILE A 459 18.88 10.93 20.17
CA ILE A 459 17.44 10.80 19.88
C ILE A 459 16.61 11.00 21.15
N LEU A 460 16.93 10.31 22.25
CA LEU A 460 16.15 10.40 23.49
C LEU A 460 16.22 11.80 24.11
N GLN A 461 17.38 12.45 24.08
CA GLN A 461 17.56 13.80 24.61
C GLN A 461 16.79 14.85 23.80
N THR A 462 16.66 14.66 22.48
CA THR A 462 16.03 15.63 21.58
C THR A 462 14.52 15.44 21.43
N TYR A 463 14.08 14.18 21.33
CA TYR A 463 12.69 13.83 20.99
C TYR A 463 11.86 13.33 22.17
N GLY A 464 12.49 12.97 23.30
CA GLY A 464 11.80 12.51 24.49
C GLY A 464 12.10 11.05 24.84
N TYR A 465 12.03 10.74 26.14
CA TYR A 465 12.38 9.43 26.69
C TYR A 465 11.29 8.36 26.44
N GLU A 466 10.07 8.75 26.09
CA GLU A 466 9.00 7.86 25.61
C GLU A 466 9.45 7.04 24.40
N HIS A 467 10.36 7.57 23.59
CA HIS A 467 10.92 6.87 22.42
C HIS A 467 11.93 5.78 22.79
N MET A 468 12.21 5.55 24.08
CA MET A 468 12.93 4.36 24.51
C MET A 468 12.20 3.08 24.10
N LEU A 469 10.86 3.08 24.16
CA LEU A 469 10.04 1.97 23.68
C LEU A 469 10.14 1.82 22.15
N THR A 470 10.12 2.94 21.42
CA THR A 470 10.31 2.95 19.96
C THR A 470 11.64 2.32 19.57
N LEU A 471 12.75 2.74 20.20
CA LEU A 471 14.08 2.20 19.93
C LEU A 471 14.19 0.71 20.26
N ASN A 472 13.56 0.26 21.35
CA ASN A 472 13.49 -1.15 21.72
C ASN A 472 12.69 -1.97 20.69
N ASN A 473 11.59 -1.43 20.16
CA ASN A 473 10.80 -2.10 19.12
C ASN A 473 11.59 -2.21 17.80
N LEU A 474 12.33 -1.17 17.42
CA LEU A 474 13.22 -1.19 16.25
C LEU A 474 14.38 -2.19 16.41
N GLU A 475 14.89 -2.35 17.63
CA GLU A 475 15.92 -3.35 17.93
C GLU A 475 15.39 -4.78 17.80
N LYS A 476 14.21 -5.06 18.41
CA LYS A 476 13.56 -6.38 18.35
C LYS A 476 13.18 -6.81 16.92
N THR A 477 12.78 -5.85 16.08
CA THR A 477 12.45 -6.10 14.67
C THR A 477 13.69 -6.20 13.77
N GLY A 478 14.88 -5.98 14.31
CA GLY A 478 16.15 -6.07 13.58
C GLY A 478 16.49 -4.85 12.72
N LEU A 479 15.70 -3.78 12.82
CA LEU A 479 15.87 -2.52 12.08
C LEU A 479 16.99 -1.65 12.66
N LEU A 480 17.14 -1.59 13.98
CA LEU A 480 18.20 -0.83 14.65
C LEU A 480 18.82 -1.68 15.76
N LYS A 481 19.81 -2.50 15.42
CA LYS A 481 20.35 -3.52 16.32
C LYS A 481 21.86 -3.35 16.57
N PRO A 482 22.37 -3.87 17.70
CA PRO A 482 23.81 -4.01 17.88
C PRO A 482 24.39 -5.01 16.87
N GLN A 483 25.60 -4.75 16.42
CA GLN A 483 26.35 -5.66 15.56
C GLN A 483 26.80 -6.89 16.39
N THR A 484 26.23 -8.06 16.10
CA THR A 484 26.54 -9.32 16.82
C THR A 484 27.66 -10.12 16.17
N SER A 485 27.88 -9.95 14.87
CA SER A 485 28.94 -10.59 14.09
C SER A 485 29.82 -9.54 13.44
N THR A 486 31.13 -9.77 13.42
CA THR A 486 32.07 -8.94 12.65
C THR A 486 31.84 -9.05 11.14
N ARG A 487 31.16 -10.09 10.67
CA ARG A 487 30.89 -10.30 9.25
C ARG A 487 29.61 -9.58 8.83
N ASN A 488 29.77 -8.56 7.97
CA ASN A 488 28.66 -7.95 7.25
C ASN A 488 28.42 -8.72 5.93
N ASN A 489 27.22 -9.30 5.77
CA ASN A 489 26.84 -10.04 4.56
C ASN A 489 26.30 -9.13 3.45
N TYR A 490 25.86 -7.90 3.78
CA TYR A 490 25.21 -7.01 2.82
C TYR A 490 26.06 -6.72 1.57
N PRO A 491 27.39 -6.46 1.65
CA PRO A 491 28.21 -6.27 0.45
C PRO A 491 28.22 -7.48 -0.49
N THR A 492 28.19 -8.69 0.08
CA THR A 492 28.15 -9.94 -0.72
C THR A 492 26.81 -10.09 -1.41
N ILE A 493 25.71 -9.85 -0.69
CA ILE A 493 24.35 -9.90 -1.23
C ILE A 493 24.18 -8.85 -2.33
N ARG A 494 24.57 -7.60 -2.06
CA ARG A 494 24.52 -6.46 -2.99
C ARG A 494 25.23 -6.77 -4.31
N LYS A 495 26.47 -7.27 -4.23
CA LYS A 495 27.26 -7.60 -5.42
C LYS A 495 26.69 -8.79 -6.19
N THR A 496 26.33 -9.86 -5.49
CA THR A 496 25.85 -11.10 -6.13
C THR A 496 24.51 -10.90 -6.82
N LEU A 497 23.61 -10.14 -6.19
CA LEU A 497 22.27 -9.86 -6.71
C LEU A 497 22.18 -8.55 -7.50
N LYS A 498 23.30 -7.84 -7.71
CA LYS A 498 23.34 -6.55 -8.42
C LYS A 498 22.28 -5.58 -7.88
N LEU A 499 22.30 -5.35 -6.57
CA LEU A 499 21.32 -4.47 -5.92
C LEU A 499 21.64 -2.98 -6.12
N TRP A 500 22.82 -2.63 -6.63
CA TRP A 500 23.17 -1.25 -6.97
C TRP A 500 23.71 -1.17 -8.39
N MET A 501 23.21 -0.21 -9.16
CA MET A 501 23.58 0.09 -10.55
C MET A 501 23.93 1.57 -10.66
N GLU A 502 25.16 1.90 -11.06
CA GLU A 502 25.66 3.29 -11.08
C GLU A 502 24.99 4.17 -12.13
N ASP A 503 24.68 3.62 -13.31
CA ASP A 503 24.09 4.36 -14.45
C ASP A 503 22.68 3.87 -14.79
N ALA A 504 21.76 3.88 -13.82
CA ALA A 504 20.38 3.48 -14.05
C ALA A 504 19.67 4.45 -15.02
N ASN A 505 19.14 3.93 -16.13
CA ASN A 505 18.38 4.75 -17.09
C ASN A 505 16.95 4.97 -16.58
N GLU A 506 16.66 6.19 -16.11
CA GLU A 506 15.35 6.52 -15.54
C GLU A 506 14.26 6.80 -16.58
N GLN A 507 14.66 7.18 -17.79
CA GLN A 507 13.74 7.56 -18.87
C GLN A 507 13.27 6.33 -19.65
N ASN A 508 14.21 5.43 -19.94
CA ASN A 508 13.99 4.17 -20.65
C ASN A 508 14.66 3.04 -19.84
N PRO A 509 14.02 2.60 -18.75
CA PRO A 509 14.61 1.64 -17.84
C PRO A 509 14.82 0.28 -18.48
N ASN A 510 15.95 -0.33 -18.15
CA ASN A 510 16.34 -1.69 -18.56
C ASN A 510 16.51 -2.64 -17.36
N ASP A 511 16.41 -2.13 -16.14
CA ASP A 511 16.49 -2.88 -14.89
C ASP A 511 15.56 -2.25 -13.86
N ILE A 512 15.09 -3.07 -12.90
CA ILE A 512 14.22 -2.66 -11.79
C ILE A 512 14.83 -1.58 -10.89
N SER A 513 16.15 -1.35 -10.94
CA SER A 513 16.84 -0.30 -10.17
C SER A 513 16.35 1.13 -10.43
N TYR A 514 15.63 1.37 -11.54
CA TYR A 514 15.11 2.69 -11.89
C TYR A 514 14.12 3.26 -10.86
N VAL A 515 13.45 2.40 -10.08
CA VAL A 515 12.45 2.82 -9.08
C VAL A 515 13.07 3.52 -7.86
N TYR A 516 14.38 3.37 -7.66
CA TYR A 516 15.19 4.07 -6.65
C TYR A 516 16.46 4.68 -7.26
N SER A 517 16.46 4.98 -8.56
CA SER A 517 17.58 5.63 -9.27
C SER A 517 18.96 4.99 -9.02
N GLY A 518 19.00 3.65 -8.94
CA GLY A 518 20.25 2.90 -8.78
C GLY A 518 20.09 1.66 -7.91
N TYR A 519 19.28 1.73 -6.85
CA TYR A 519 18.99 0.58 -6.00
C TYR A 519 17.90 -0.32 -6.58
N ALA A 520 18.20 -1.61 -6.77
CA ALA A 520 17.22 -2.62 -7.11
C ALA A 520 16.69 -3.30 -5.84
N PRO A 521 15.38 -3.22 -5.55
CA PRO A 521 14.79 -3.86 -4.37
C PRO A 521 15.15 -5.33 -4.27
N LEU A 522 15.70 -5.73 -3.11
CA LEU A 522 16.11 -7.11 -2.89
C LEU A 522 14.91 -8.07 -3.03
N SER A 523 13.76 -7.70 -2.48
CA SER A 523 12.51 -8.47 -2.61
C SER A 523 12.14 -8.78 -4.07
N ILE A 524 12.27 -7.79 -4.96
CA ILE A 524 11.93 -7.92 -6.37
C ILE A 524 13.03 -8.66 -7.12
N ARG A 525 14.29 -8.46 -6.75
CA ARG A 525 15.41 -9.23 -7.32
C ARG A 525 15.30 -10.71 -6.99
N LEU A 526 14.87 -11.08 -5.78
CA LEU A 526 14.57 -12.47 -5.43
C LEU A 526 13.44 -13.04 -6.29
N THR A 527 12.40 -12.24 -6.54
CA THR A 527 11.27 -12.60 -7.41
C THR A 527 11.70 -12.80 -8.87
N GLN A 528 12.56 -11.91 -9.39
CA GLN A 528 13.13 -12.00 -10.73
C GLN A 528 13.99 -13.26 -10.88
N VAL A 529 14.89 -13.52 -9.92
CA VAL A 529 15.77 -14.70 -9.94
C VAL A 529 14.96 -15.99 -9.81
N LEU A 530 13.86 -16.00 -9.04
CA LEU A 530 12.97 -17.17 -8.96
C LEU A 530 12.40 -17.52 -10.33
N ALA A 531 11.93 -16.51 -11.09
CA ALA A 531 11.38 -16.73 -12.41
C ALA A 531 12.46 -17.24 -13.37
N ARG A 532 13.63 -16.59 -13.40
CA ARG A 532 14.79 -16.99 -14.22
C ARG A 532 16.11 -16.52 -13.57
N PRO A 533 17.13 -17.39 -13.41
CA PRO A 533 17.20 -18.81 -13.80
C PRO A 533 16.63 -19.80 -12.76
N GLY A 534 16.14 -19.31 -11.61
CA GLY A 534 15.65 -20.10 -10.49
C GLY A 534 16.55 -19.98 -9.26
N TRP A 535 15.98 -20.09 -8.05
CA TRP A 535 16.67 -19.88 -6.78
C TRP A 535 17.88 -20.80 -6.50
N ARG A 536 17.98 -21.95 -7.17
CA ARG A 536 19.16 -22.82 -7.09
C ARG A 536 20.45 -22.10 -7.49
N SER A 537 20.38 -21.07 -8.33
CA SER A 537 21.55 -20.30 -8.74
C SER A 537 22.07 -19.33 -7.66
N ILE A 538 21.30 -19.10 -6.59
CA ILE A 538 21.62 -18.15 -5.52
C ILE A 538 21.45 -18.77 -4.11
N GLU A 539 21.55 -20.09 -3.99
CA GLU A 539 21.36 -20.86 -2.75
C GLU A 539 22.18 -20.29 -1.57
N GLU A 540 23.44 -19.93 -1.81
CA GLU A 540 24.32 -19.37 -0.78
C GLU A 540 23.87 -17.99 -0.30
N VAL A 541 23.30 -17.16 -1.18
CA VAL A 541 22.72 -15.86 -0.79
C VAL A 541 21.44 -16.07 0.00
N LEU A 542 20.60 -17.03 -0.39
CA LEU A 542 19.37 -17.35 0.33
C LEU A 542 19.65 -17.80 1.77
N LYS A 543 20.75 -18.52 2.02
CA LYS A 543 21.19 -18.89 3.38
C LYS A 543 21.66 -17.70 4.23
N MET A 544 22.08 -16.59 3.60
CA MET A 544 22.47 -15.38 4.32
C MET A 544 21.27 -14.51 4.73
N LEU A 545 20.09 -14.76 4.14
CA LEU A 545 18.86 -14.01 4.37
C LEU A 545 17.97 -14.69 5.43
N PRO A 546 17.16 -13.93 6.20
CA PRO A 546 16.29 -14.48 7.23
C PRO A 546 15.31 -15.56 6.76
N GLY A 547 15.04 -16.54 7.63
CA GLY A 547 14.05 -17.61 7.42
C GLY A 547 14.41 -18.64 6.35
N PRO A 548 13.60 -19.71 6.19
CA PRO A 548 13.83 -20.75 5.19
C PRO A 548 13.45 -20.27 3.78
N HIS A 549 14.06 -20.85 2.75
CA HIS A 549 13.48 -20.92 1.40
C HIS A 549 12.89 -22.31 1.15
N PHE A 550 11.77 -22.40 0.43
CA PHE A 550 11.10 -23.68 0.15
C PHE A 550 10.32 -23.68 -1.17
N GLU A 551 10.01 -24.88 -1.66
CA GLU A 551 9.07 -25.16 -2.76
C GLU A 551 8.11 -26.26 -2.32
N GLU A 552 6.81 -26.01 -2.44
CA GLU A 552 5.73 -26.98 -2.21
C GLU A 552 4.91 -27.17 -3.48
N ARG A 553 4.31 -28.35 -3.62
CA ARG A 553 3.43 -28.69 -4.75
C ARG A 553 2.07 -29.12 -4.27
N GLN A 554 1.04 -28.55 -4.87
CA GLN A 554 -0.34 -28.97 -4.67
C GLN A 554 -0.78 -29.85 -5.83
N GLN A 555 -1.35 -31.01 -5.51
CA GLN A 555 -1.92 -31.88 -6.54
C GLN A 555 -3.17 -31.24 -7.16
N LEU A 556 -3.26 -31.35 -8.49
CA LEU A 556 -4.43 -30.95 -9.27
C LEU A 556 -5.26 -32.20 -9.62
N PRO A 557 -6.60 -32.10 -9.63
CA PRO A 557 -7.47 -33.16 -10.15
C PRO A 557 -7.15 -33.51 -11.61
N ALA A 558 -7.37 -34.79 -11.97
CA ALA A 558 -7.23 -35.24 -13.35
C ALA A 558 -8.13 -34.42 -14.29
N GLY A 559 -7.57 -33.88 -15.38
CA GLY A 559 -8.27 -33.02 -16.33
C GLY A 559 -8.06 -31.51 -16.13
N LEU A 560 -7.52 -31.07 -14.99
CA LEU A 560 -7.24 -29.64 -14.71
C LEU A 560 -5.77 -29.24 -14.95
N HIS A 561 -5.01 -30.07 -15.64
CA HIS A 561 -3.66 -29.74 -16.06
C HIS A 561 -3.68 -28.81 -17.28
N LYS A 562 -3.16 -27.60 -17.11
CA LYS A 562 -3.07 -26.60 -18.17
C LYS A 562 -2.09 -27.08 -19.26
N LYS A 563 -2.57 -27.26 -20.50
CA LYS A 563 -1.69 -27.47 -21.67
C LYS A 563 -1.07 -26.14 -22.04
N ARG A 564 0.23 -25.95 -21.76
CA ARG A 564 0.93 -24.71 -22.12
C ARG A 564 1.19 -24.61 -23.61
N GLN A 565 0.83 -23.47 -24.18
CA GLN A 565 1.26 -23.09 -25.51
C GLN A 565 2.68 -22.51 -25.45
N GLN A 566 3.46 -22.69 -26.52
CA GLN A 566 4.80 -22.15 -26.62
C GLN A 566 4.71 -20.60 -26.65
N GLY A 567 5.35 -19.92 -25.70
CA GLY A 567 5.32 -18.46 -25.58
C GLY A 567 4.27 -17.88 -24.60
N GLU A 568 3.47 -18.71 -23.93
CA GLU A 568 2.51 -18.21 -22.92
C GLU A 568 3.22 -17.84 -21.60
N ASN A 569 3.10 -16.58 -21.15
CA ASN A 569 3.63 -16.16 -19.84
C ASN A 569 2.95 -16.90 -18.69
N ARG A 570 3.72 -17.17 -17.63
CA ARG A 570 3.19 -17.70 -16.37
C ARG A 570 2.55 -16.59 -15.55
N THR A 571 1.48 -16.87 -14.82
CA THR A 571 0.89 -15.92 -13.88
C THR A 571 1.33 -16.27 -12.46
N THR A 572 2.12 -15.41 -11.82
CA THR A 572 2.61 -15.62 -10.45
C THR A 572 1.92 -14.64 -9.49
N LEU A 573 1.29 -15.17 -8.44
CA LEU A 573 0.83 -14.38 -7.31
C LEU A 573 2.01 -14.17 -6.35
N VAL A 574 2.44 -12.93 -6.15
CA VAL A 574 3.49 -12.58 -5.18
C VAL A 574 2.83 -11.98 -3.95
N PHE A 575 2.96 -12.64 -2.81
CA PHE A 575 2.37 -12.21 -1.55
C PHE A 575 3.44 -11.68 -0.59
N PHE A 576 3.38 -10.40 -0.27
CA PHE A 576 4.24 -9.76 0.73
C PHE A 576 3.63 -9.84 2.13
N LEU A 577 4.33 -10.52 3.05
CA LEU A 577 3.94 -10.71 4.44
C LEU A 577 4.63 -9.67 5.32
N GLY A 578 3.87 -8.67 5.77
CA GLY A 578 4.41 -7.53 6.51
C GLY A 578 4.52 -6.24 5.69
N GLY A 579 4.11 -6.26 4.42
CA GLY A 579 3.84 -5.07 3.61
C GLY A 579 4.68 -4.91 2.35
N VAL A 580 4.18 -4.09 1.41
CA VAL A 580 4.84 -3.77 0.13
C VAL A 580 4.75 -2.27 -0.17
N THR A 581 5.77 -1.74 -0.84
CA THR A 581 5.83 -0.34 -1.30
C THR A 581 5.32 -0.17 -2.73
N TYR A 582 4.95 1.05 -3.11
CA TYR A 582 4.58 1.35 -4.50
C TYR A 582 5.76 1.22 -5.47
N ALA A 583 6.99 1.49 -5.04
CA ALA A 583 8.18 1.26 -5.83
C ALA A 583 8.41 -0.24 -6.13
N GLU A 584 8.18 -1.13 -5.15
CA GLU A 584 8.20 -2.59 -5.37
C GLU A 584 7.11 -3.05 -6.35
N ILE A 585 5.90 -2.48 -6.24
CA ILE A 585 4.79 -2.74 -7.17
C ILE A 585 5.18 -2.30 -8.59
N ALA A 586 5.72 -1.09 -8.76
CA ALA A 586 6.17 -0.57 -10.06
C ALA A 586 7.28 -1.44 -10.67
N ALA A 587 8.18 -1.98 -9.85
CA ALA A 587 9.23 -2.89 -10.30
C ALA A 587 8.66 -4.25 -10.75
N LEU A 588 7.65 -4.82 -10.07
CA LEU A 588 6.97 -6.04 -10.52
C LEU A 588 6.17 -5.84 -11.81
N ARG A 589 5.53 -4.68 -11.97
CA ARG A 589 4.86 -4.28 -13.21
C ARG A 589 5.84 -4.15 -14.36
N PHE A 590 7.00 -3.53 -14.11
CA PHE A 590 8.10 -3.47 -15.09
C PHE A 590 8.54 -4.87 -15.53
N LEU A 591 8.79 -5.79 -14.59
CA LEU A 591 9.17 -7.17 -14.94
C LEU A 591 8.08 -7.90 -15.74
N SER A 592 6.80 -7.63 -15.46
CA SER A 592 5.67 -8.22 -16.19
C SER A 592 5.58 -7.76 -17.66
N GLN A 593 6.14 -6.59 -17.96
CA GLN A 593 6.14 -6.00 -19.31
C GLN A 593 7.38 -6.38 -20.13
N MET A 594 8.39 -6.99 -19.53
CA MET A 594 9.60 -7.41 -20.25
C MET A 594 9.30 -8.60 -21.18
N GLU A 595 9.64 -8.47 -22.46
CA GLU A 595 9.45 -9.52 -23.47
C GLU A 595 10.13 -10.85 -23.08
N ASP A 596 11.31 -10.76 -22.46
CA ASP A 596 12.07 -11.93 -21.99
C ASP A 596 11.67 -12.43 -20.59
N GLY A 597 10.73 -11.76 -19.91
CA GLY A 597 10.35 -12.06 -18.52
C GLY A 597 9.57 -13.37 -18.37
N GLY A 598 8.73 -13.70 -19.35
CA GLY A 598 7.95 -14.94 -19.39
C GLY A 598 6.98 -15.15 -18.21
N THR A 599 6.79 -14.13 -17.37
CA THR A 599 6.01 -14.17 -16.13
C THR A 599 5.30 -12.83 -15.94
N GLU A 600 4.00 -12.88 -15.68
CA GLU A 600 3.19 -11.75 -15.25
C GLU A 600 2.90 -11.89 -13.75
N TYR A 601 2.98 -10.78 -13.02
CA TYR A 601 2.84 -10.77 -11.57
C TYR A 601 1.52 -10.14 -11.15
N ILE A 602 0.84 -10.82 -10.22
CA ILE A 602 -0.27 -10.26 -9.44
C ILE A 602 0.25 -10.09 -8.02
N ILE A 603 0.07 -8.91 -7.44
CA ILE A 603 0.59 -8.55 -6.14
C ILE A 603 -0.50 -8.75 -5.09
N ALA A 604 -0.17 -9.45 -4.01
CA ALA A 604 -0.95 -9.48 -2.79
C ALA A 604 -0.07 -9.01 -1.61
N THR A 605 -0.67 -8.39 -0.61
CA THR A 605 0.07 -7.92 0.56
C THR A 605 -0.81 -7.90 1.80
N THR A 606 -0.18 -8.01 2.97
CA THR A 606 -0.86 -7.68 4.24
C THR A 606 -1.18 -6.18 4.31
N LYS A 607 -0.32 -5.31 3.77
CA LYS A 607 -0.51 -3.85 3.83
C LYS A 607 0.33 -3.11 2.78
N LEU A 608 -0.25 -2.09 2.15
CA LEU A 608 0.53 -1.06 1.42
C LEU A 608 1.23 -0.13 2.43
N ILE A 609 2.56 -0.06 2.36
CA ILE A 609 3.42 0.67 3.31
C ILE A 609 4.43 1.57 2.59
N ASN A 610 4.93 2.56 3.31
CA ASN A 610 6.19 3.25 3.04
C ASN A 610 7.03 3.33 4.32
N GLY A 611 8.25 3.87 4.24
CA GLY A 611 9.14 3.97 5.40
C GLY A 611 8.52 4.76 6.56
N THR A 612 7.73 5.79 6.25
CA THR A 612 7.07 6.61 7.26
C THR A 612 5.95 5.85 7.98
N SER A 613 5.01 5.26 7.24
CA SER A 613 3.88 4.52 7.82
C SER A 613 4.34 3.25 8.55
N TRP A 614 5.38 2.59 8.03
CA TRP A 614 5.92 1.38 8.63
C TRP A 614 6.61 1.65 9.97
N ILE A 615 7.48 2.65 10.05
CA ILE A 615 8.12 3.02 11.33
C ILE A 615 7.06 3.51 12.33
N LYS A 616 6.07 4.30 11.90
CA LYS A 616 4.95 4.72 12.77
C LYS A 616 4.21 3.53 13.37
N SER A 617 3.98 2.46 12.61
CA SER A 617 3.30 1.26 13.11
C SER A 617 4.06 0.55 14.24
N LEU A 618 5.38 0.75 14.33
CA LEU A 618 6.25 0.18 15.37
C LEU A 618 6.41 1.08 16.60
N MET A 619 5.94 2.33 16.53
CA MET A 619 5.90 3.24 17.66
C MET A 619 4.71 2.90 18.55
N ASP A 620 4.88 3.04 19.86
CA ASP A 620 3.76 2.95 20.79
C ASP A 620 2.96 4.25 20.76
N ARG A 621 1.63 4.13 20.83
CA ARG A 621 0.75 5.30 20.91
C ARG A 621 0.89 5.88 22.32
N PRO A 622 1.30 7.16 22.47
CA PRO A 622 1.35 7.77 23.79
C PRO A 622 -0.05 7.85 24.39
N GLU A 623 -0.18 7.53 25.68
CA GLU A 623 -1.45 7.52 26.44
C GLU A 623 -2.22 8.84 26.35
N ALA A 624 -1.53 9.96 26.09
CA ALA A 624 -2.09 11.30 25.97
C ALA A 624 -2.98 11.55 24.73
N GLN A 625 -3.05 10.62 23.77
CA GLN A 625 -3.94 10.71 22.60
C GLN A 625 -5.15 9.74 22.66
N ALA A 626 -5.33 9.03 23.78
CA ALA A 626 -6.43 8.09 23.98
C ALA A 626 -7.60 8.65 24.81
N SER A 627 -7.72 9.99 24.90
CA SER A 627 -8.82 10.68 25.60
C SER A 627 -9.66 11.53 24.66
#